data_AF-A0A3A4V815-F1
#
_entry.id   AF-A0A3A4V815-F1
#
_cell.length_a   1.000
_cell.length_b   1.000
_cell.length_c   1.000
_cell.angle_alpha   90.00
_cell.angle_beta   90.00
_cell.angle_gamma   90.00
#
_symmetry.space_group_name_H-M   'P 1'
#
loop_
_entity.id
_entity.type
_entity.pdbx_description
1 polymer ?
#
loop_
_entity_poly.entity_id
_entity_poly.type
_entity_poly.pdbx_seq_one_letter_code
_entity_poly.pdbx_strand_id
1 'polypeptide(L)' 'MATTKKRINISVSDDVNDALERLAKRDQEPVATKAADLLEMALEIEEDHYFAQVANDRLKGKVRWIPDSDTVWE' A
#
# COMPACT_ATOMS: atom_id res chain seq x y z
N MET A 1 0.03 -3.57 30.72
CA MET A 1 -0.91 -3.07 29.70
C MET A 1 -0.72 -3.95 28.47
N ALA A 2 -1.70 -4.81 28.14
CA ALA A 2 -1.59 -5.67 26.97
C ALA A 2 -1.50 -4.77 25.73
N THR A 3 -0.42 -4.92 24.96
CA THR A 3 -0.16 -4.10 23.77
C THR A 3 -1.35 -4.17 22.82
N THR A 4 -1.96 -3.03 22.49
CA THR A 4 -3.11 -2.90 21.56
C THR A 4 -2.77 -3.36 20.13
N LYS A 5 -1.48 -3.48 19.80
CA LYS A 5 -1.01 -3.94 18.50
C LYS A 5 -1.29 -5.43 18.30
N LYS A 6 -2.00 -5.77 17.22
CA LYS A 6 -2.19 -7.16 16.79
C LYS A 6 -0.88 -7.69 16.21
N ARG A 7 -0.51 -8.92 16.58
CA ARG A 7 0.67 -9.61 16.05
C ARG A 7 0.22 -10.54 14.91
N ILE A 8 0.95 -10.51 13.80
CA ILE A 8 0.75 -11.40 12.66
C ILE A 8 2.03 -12.21 12.52
N ASN A 9 1.93 -13.53 12.61
CA ASN A 9 3.04 -14.43 12.33
C ASN A 9 2.89 -14.89 10.88
N ILE A 10 3.91 -14.69 10.06
CA ILE A 10 3.93 -15.09 8.65
C ILE A 10 5.15 -15.96 8.39
N SER A 11 4.97 -16.99 7.57
CA SER A 11 6.07 -17.78 7.03
C SER A 11 6.38 -17.26 5.63
N VAL A 12 7.64 -16.99 5.35
CA VAL A 12 8.13 -16.51 4.05
C VAL A 12 9.24 -17.43 3.55
N SER A 13 9.55 -17.38 2.25
CA SER A 13 10.72 -18.08 1.71
C SER A 13 12.03 -17.45 2.19
N ASP A 14 13.10 -18.23 2.16
CA ASP A 14 14.44 -17.77 2.54
C ASP A 14 14.87 -16.54 1.71
N ASP A 15 14.61 -16.55 0.40
CA ASP A 15 14.90 -15.42 -0.49
C ASP A 15 14.20 -14.11 -0.06
N VAL A 16 12.96 -14.20 0.41
CA VAL A 16 12.20 -13.04 0.88
C VAL A 16 12.75 -12.56 2.22
N ASN A 17 13.10 -13.48 3.12
CA ASN A 17 13.72 -13.12 4.40
C ASN A 17 15.07 -12.40 4.17
N ASP A 18 15.92 -12.93 3.30
CA ASP A 18 17.20 -12.33 2.93
C ASP A 18 17.03 -10.92 2.33
N ALA A 19 16.02 -10.74 1.47
CA ALA A 19 15.69 -9.44 0.90
C ALA A 19 15.25 -8.45 1.99
N LEU A 20 14.36 -8.87 2.91
CA LEU A 20 13.91 -8.04 4.02
C LEU A 20 15.06 -7.63 4.93
N GLU A 21 15.98 -8.53 5.27
CA GLU A 21 17.15 -8.22 6.09
C GLU A 21 18.06 -7.18 5.42
N ARG A 22 18.30 -7.32 4.11
CA ARG A 22 19.12 -6.36 3.36
C ARG A 22 18.47 -4.99 3.29
N LEU A 23 17.15 -4.93 3.07
CA LEU A 23 16.39 -3.69 3.01
C LEU A 23 16.34 -3.00 4.37
N ALA A 24 16.06 -3.74 5.44
CA ALA A 24 16.05 -3.23 6.80
C ALA A 24 17.43 -2.69 7.21
N LYS A 25 18.51 -3.39 6.84
CA LYS A 25 19.89 -2.92 7.07
C LYS A 25 20.20 -1.65 6.29
N ARG A 26 19.80 -1.56 5.02
CA ARG A 26 19.97 -0.37 4.17
C ARG A 26 19.30 0.85 4.82
N ASP A 27 18.09 0.66 5.35
CA ASP A 27 17.25 1.74 5.88
C ASP A 27 17.47 1.97 7.39
N GLN A 28 18.40 1.23 8.01
CA GLN A 28 18.77 1.35 9.43
C GLN A 28 17.58 1.17 10.40
N GLU A 29 16.73 0.19 10.10
CA GLU A 29 15.52 -0.10 10.88
C GLU A 29 15.37 -1.60 11.19
N PRO A 30 14.52 -1.99 12.16
CA PRO A 30 14.24 -3.39 12.43
C PRO A 30 13.55 -4.09 11.25
N VAL A 31 13.88 -5.36 11.00
CA VAL A 31 13.25 -6.20 9.96
C VAL A 31 11.72 -6.22 10.09
N ALA A 32 11.20 -6.27 11.32
CA ALA A 32 9.77 -6.24 11.58
C ALA A 32 9.12 -4.90 11.17
N THR A 33 9.82 -3.78 11.33
CA THR A 33 9.36 -2.47 10.86
C THR A 33 9.34 -2.45 9.33
N LYS A 34 10.44 -2.87 8.69
CA LYS A 34 10.51 -2.92 7.23
C LYS A 34 9.42 -3.79 6.62
N ALA A 35 9.18 -4.96 7.22
CA ALA A 35 8.12 -5.86 6.78
C ALA A 35 6.73 -5.25 6.95
N ALA A 36 6.48 -4.50 8.03
CA ALA A 36 5.21 -3.81 8.23
C ALA A 36 5.00 -2.70 7.18
N ASP A 37 6.01 -1.87 6.95
CA ASP A 37 5.94 -0.76 5.99
C ASP A 37 5.75 -1.27 4.55
N LEU A 38 6.45 -2.34 4.17
CA LEU A 38 6.26 -2.98 2.86
C LEU A 38 4.89 -3.63 2.72
N LEU A 39 4.34 -4.18 3.80
CA LEU A 39 2.99 -4.73 3.80
C LEU A 39 1.93 -3.63 3.66
N GLU A 40 2.12 -2.49 4.35
CA GLU A 40 1.25 -1.32 4.21
C GLU A 40 1.27 -0.79 2.77
N MET A 41 2.46 -0.59 2.19
CA MET A 41 2.61 -0.19 0.80
C MET A 41 1.94 -1.18 -0.18
N ALA A 42 2.06 -2.49 0.06
CA ALA A 42 1.40 -3.48 -0.78
C ALA A 42 -0.13 -3.38 -0.70
N LEU A 43 -0.68 -3.11 0.49
CA LEU A 43 -2.12 -2.91 0.67
C LEU A 43 -2.61 -1.63 -0.03
N GLU A 44 -1.83 -0.55 0.03
CA GLU A 44 -2.15 0.70 -0.70
C GLU A 44 -2.19 0.46 -2.22
N ILE A 45 -1.25 -0.29 -2.77
CA ILE A 45 -1.23 -0.62 -4.21
C ILE A 45 -2.47 -1.43 -4.62
N GLU A 46 -2.86 -2.43 -3.82
CA GLU A 46 -4.07 -3.22 -4.08
C GLU A 46 -5.35 -2.37 -3.97
N GLU A 47 -5.39 -1.45 -3.00
CA GLU A 47 -6.50 -0.51 -2.84
C GLU A 47 -6.61 0.45 -4.04
N ASP A 48 -5.50 0.99 -4.52
CA ASP A 48 -5.44 1.83 -5.72
C ASP A 48 -5.95 1.07 -6.95
N HIS A 49 -5.54 -0.19 -7.13
CA HIS A 49 -6.03 -1.02 -8.22
C HIS A 49 -7.55 -1.21 -8.15
N TYR A 50 -8.09 -1.48 -6.95
CA TYR A 50 -9.52 -1.61 -6.75
C TYR A 50 -10.27 -0.30 -7.06
N PHE A 51 -9.79 0.84 -6.55
CA PHE A 51 -10.44 2.12 -6.80
C PHE A 51 -10.35 2.56 -8.27
N ALA A 52 -9.23 2.28 -8.94
CA ALA A 52 -9.09 2.50 -10.37
C ALA A 52 -10.12 1.67 -11.16
N GLN A 53 -10.33 0.41 -10.79
CA GLN A 53 -11.37 -0.42 -11.41
C GLN A 53 -12.77 0.17 -11.22
N VAL A 54 -13.12 0.57 -9.99
CA VAL A 54 -14.42 1.19 -9.68
C VAL A 54 -14.60 2.49 -10.47
N ALA A 55 -13.55 3.32 -10.57
CA ALA A 55 -13.57 4.53 -11.36
C ALA A 55 -13.82 4.22 -12.85
N ASN A 56 -13.09 3.27 -13.41
CA ASN A 56 -13.26 2.82 -14.80
C ASN A 56 -14.68 2.32 -15.08
N ASP A 57 -15.28 1.58 -14.15
CA ASP A 57 -16.67 1.12 -14.29
C ASP A 57 -17.67 2.27 -14.28
N ARG A 58 -17.46 3.31 -13.45
CA ARG A 58 -18.29 4.52 -13.46
C ARG A 58 -18.18 5.27 -14.79
N LEU A 59 -17.00 5.31 -15.40
CA LEU A 59 -16.77 5.96 -16.69
C LEU A 59 -17.52 5.30 -17.86
N LYS A 60 -17.96 4.05 -17.73
CA LYS A 60 -18.78 3.37 -18.76
C LYS A 60 -20.19 3.95 -18.90
N GLY A 61 -20.67 4.72 -17.91
CA GLY A 61 -21.96 5.39 -17.95
C GLY A 61 -21.94 6.74 -18.69
N LYS A 62 -23.10 7.43 -18.74
CA LYS A 62 -23.13 8.86 -19.10
C LYS A 62 -22.52 9.69 -17.98
N VAL A 63 -21.22 9.97 -18.10
CA VAL A 63 -20.48 10.81 -17.17
C VAL A 63 -20.25 12.21 -17.75
N ARG A 64 -20.37 13.24 -16.91
CA ARG A 64 -20.00 14.61 -17.26
C ARG A 64 -18.55 14.82 -16.88
N TRP A 65 -17.70 14.99 -17.88
CA TRP A 65 -16.31 15.40 -17.69
C TRP A 65 -16.25 16.89 -17.40
N ILE A 66 -15.50 17.28 -16.37
CA ILE A 66 -15.20 18.67 -16.06
C ILE A 66 -13.77 18.90 -16.56
N PRO A 67 -13.50 19.97 -17.35
CA PRO A 67 -12.15 20.32 -17.74
C PRO A 67 -11.30 20.63 -16.52
N ASP A 68 -10.04 20.21 -16.56
CA ASP A 68 -9.06 20.60 -15.55
C ASP A 68 -8.86 22.13 -15.60
N SER A 69 -9.16 22.81 -14.49
CA SER A 69 -9.16 24.28 -14.36
C SER A 69 -8.89 24.62 -12.91
N ASP A 70 -8.06 25.64 -12.68
CA ASP A 70 -7.67 26.08 -11.32
C ASP A 70 -8.89 26.43 -10.44
N THR A 71 -9.99 26.88 -11.04
CA THR A 71 -11.26 27.15 -10.35
C THR A 71 -11.97 25.93 -9.77
N VAL A 72 -11.58 24.72 -10.16
CA VAL A 72 -12.16 23.45 -9.67
C VAL A 72 -11.42 22.95 -8.41
N TRP A 73 -10.21 23.47 -8.15
CA TRP A 73 -9.29 23.01 -7.11
C TRP A 73 -9.13 23.97 -5.91
N GLU A 74 -9.80 25.13 -5.92
CA GLU A 74 -9.91 26.04 -4.76
C GLU A 74 -10.81 25.47 -3.65
#